data_AF-A0A961C868-F1
#
_entry.id   AF-A0A961C868-F1
#
_cell.length_a   1.000
_cell.length_b   1.000
_cell.length_c   1.000
_cell.angle_alpha   90.00
_cell.angle_beta   90.00
_cell.angle_gamma   90.00
#
_symmetry.space_group_name_H-M   'P 1'
#
loop_
_entity.id
_entity.type
_entity.pdbx_description
1 polymer ?
#
loop_
_entity_poly.entity_id
_entity_poly.type
_entity_poly.pdbx_seq_one_letter_code
_entity_poly.pdbx_strand_id
1 'polypeptide(L)'
;MNTNEIEQRLMDYALSVDVKQPPEVWEDAQQGFRYMAHHATWKGFRVVPLLHGKNHPGDDWVNRASDDPAQIEAWARIAPDKWGMGLIPALLPSGLQRVVLDADRSDAFTFLCKMLGAPTVITAGRYAGEHKGGAHWYVTLAEPIEGLDAVSGKKYGIDVFGGDGKQNRQVVGAGSWVWKKPDGTHLDAYYHNVDVAVPRDTQEIARYLNARINTPITEGHPLWEWLNDIASEQRAKLILASHADGDEPRRESPCLNEWMRETDWYSLLVADGWTPTGKSRCGCDMWKHPWGTNSDRSSIAHEEGCPTSKSTRPGGSMRVFSTTVSDKCEGMQSLSKFAYVTYLRYDGDYQLAREVEGIPDEDEWGLSGCSWDPNEED
;
A
#
# COMPACT_ATOMS: atom_id res chain seq x y z
N MET A 1 15.56 17.16 27.60
CA MET A 1 14.24 16.54 27.78
C MET A 1 14.34 15.10 27.32
N ASN A 2 13.76 14.12 28.01
CA ASN A 2 13.75 12.74 27.48
C ASN A 2 12.59 12.58 26.47
N THR A 3 12.64 11.55 25.63
CA THR A 3 11.65 11.32 24.57
C THR A 3 10.21 11.28 25.10
N ASN A 4 9.99 10.62 26.24
CA ASN A 4 8.67 10.46 26.84
C ASN A 4 8.09 11.80 27.33
N GLU A 5 8.94 12.70 27.84
CA GLU A 5 8.55 14.03 28.29
C GLU A 5 8.20 14.95 27.12
N ILE A 6 8.92 14.82 25.99
CA ILE A 6 8.58 15.52 24.74
C ILE A 6 7.22 15.02 24.23
N GLU A 7 7.02 13.71 24.16
CA GLU A 7 5.77 13.09 23.68
C GLU A 7 4.57 13.46 24.55
N GLN A 8 4.70 13.42 25.87
CA GLN A 8 3.63 13.81 26.78
C GLN A 8 3.27 15.29 26.63
N ARG A 9 4.25 16.18 26.48
CA ARG A 9 3.99 17.61 26.25
C ARG A 9 3.33 17.88 24.90
N LEU A 10 3.71 17.14 23.85
CA LEU A 10 3.05 17.22 22.55
C LEU A 10 1.59 16.74 22.64
N MET A 11 1.32 15.67 23.40
CA MET A 11 -0.04 15.18 23.64
C MET A 11 -0.88 16.16 24.45
N ASP A 12 -0.37 16.65 25.60
CA ASP A 12 -1.06 17.60 26.46
C ASP A 12 -1.34 18.92 25.73
N TYR A 13 -0.40 19.39 24.90
CA TYR A 13 -0.57 20.57 24.06
C TYR A 13 -1.60 20.34 22.95
N ALA A 14 -1.49 19.26 22.19
CA ALA A 14 -2.45 18.92 21.14
C ALA A 14 -3.89 18.86 21.67
N LEU A 15 -4.06 18.50 22.94
CA LEU A 15 -5.35 18.44 23.63
C LEU A 15 -5.83 19.76 24.27
N SER A 16 -4.97 20.79 24.41
CA SER A 16 -5.26 22.01 25.19
C SER A 16 -5.36 23.32 24.41
N VAL A 17 -4.99 23.35 23.12
CA VAL A 17 -5.03 24.58 22.30
C VAL A 17 -6.47 24.96 21.91
N ASP A 18 -6.94 26.12 22.37
CA ASP A 18 -8.16 26.82 21.89
C ASP A 18 -7.75 27.84 20.81
N VAL A 19 -7.90 27.48 19.53
CA VAL A 19 -7.42 28.28 18.38
C VAL A 19 -8.36 29.45 18.13
N LYS A 20 -7.99 30.67 18.55
CA LYS A 20 -8.89 31.82 18.35
C LYS A 20 -8.44 32.94 17.42
N GLN A 21 -7.18 33.13 17.01
CA GLN A 21 -6.86 34.17 16.02
C GLN A 21 -5.63 33.85 15.15
N PRO A 22 -5.66 34.20 13.84
CA PRO A 22 -4.47 34.14 12.97
C PRO A 22 -3.42 35.18 13.39
N PRO A 23 -2.12 34.92 13.12
CA PRO A 23 -1.07 35.92 13.32
C PRO A 23 -1.31 37.15 12.44
N GLU A 24 -1.09 38.35 12.99
CA GLU A 24 -1.38 39.63 12.33
C GLU A 24 -0.46 39.95 11.13
N VAL A 25 0.60 39.17 10.88
CA VAL A 25 1.66 39.52 9.92
C VAL A 25 1.82 38.48 8.80
N TRP A 26 1.59 38.92 7.56
CA TRP A 26 1.51 38.08 6.36
C TRP A 26 2.87 37.72 5.73
N GLU A 27 3.94 38.47 6.01
CA GLU A 27 5.29 38.15 5.52
C GLU A 27 5.82 36.83 6.12
N ASP A 28 5.42 36.51 7.35
CA ASP A 28 5.77 35.26 8.04
C ASP A 28 5.13 34.03 7.36
N ALA A 29 3.95 34.18 6.75
CA ALA A 29 3.26 33.08 6.07
C ALA A 29 4.00 32.65 4.79
N GLN A 30 4.60 33.58 4.05
CA GLN A 30 5.38 33.26 2.84
C GLN A 30 6.67 32.52 3.19
N GLN A 31 7.34 32.97 4.25
CA GLN A 31 8.55 32.33 4.72
C GLN A 31 8.26 30.94 5.30
N GLY A 32 7.12 30.78 5.98
CA GLY A 32 6.60 29.49 6.42
C GLY A 32 6.32 28.52 5.26
N PHE A 33 5.61 28.96 4.22
CA PHE A 33 5.35 28.13 3.05
C PHE A 33 6.64 27.67 2.37
N ARG A 34 7.58 28.59 2.12
CA ARG A 34 8.87 28.25 1.50
C ARG A 34 9.64 27.24 2.35
N TYR A 35 9.75 27.50 3.64
CA TYR A 35 10.43 26.60 4.57
C TYR A 35 9.81 25.20 4.54
N MET A 36 8.48 25.10 4.62
CA MET A 36 7.78 23.82 4.65
C MET A 36 7.85 23.07 3.32
N ALA A 37 7.76 23.76 2.19
CA ALA A 37 7.83 23.13 0.88
C ALA A 37 9.25 22.61 0.56
N HIS A 38 10.29 23.39 0.89
CA HIS A 38 11.68 22.93 0.82
C HIS A 38 11.96 21.79 1.81
N HIS A 39 11.35 21.82 3.00
CA HIS A 39 11.51 20.75 3.96
C HIS A 39 10.82 19.46 3.50
N ALA A 40 9.58 19.54 3.01
CA ALA A 40 8.82 18.39 2.55
C ALA A 40 9.48 17.69 1.35
N THR A 41 10.03 18.46 0.40
CA THR A 41 10.81 17.91 -0.71
C THR A 41 12.13 17.30 -0.28
N TRP A 42 12.82 17.90 0.69
CA TRP A 42 13.97 17.25 1.31
C TRP A 42 13.61 15.93 2.01
N LYS A 43 12.35 15.78 2.42
CA LYS A 43 11.78 14.52 2.92
C LYS A 43 11.25 13.60 1.83
N GLY A 44 11.42 13.92 0.56
CA GLY A 44 10.99 13.06 -0.56
C GLY A 44 9.49 13.04 -0.78
N PHE A 45 8.74 14.02 -0.27
CA PHE A 45 7.39 14.28 -0.74
C PHE A 45 7.44 15.12 -2.02
N ARG A 46 6.53 14.84 -2.95
CA ARG A 46 6.23 15.81 -4.01
C ARG A 46 5.22 16.81 -3.48
N VAL A 47 5.36 18.06 -3.89
CA VAL A 47 4.51 19.16 -3.43
C VAL A 47 3.63 19.65 -4.58
N VAL A 48 2.40 20.04 -4.27
CA VAL A 48 1.50 20.72 -5.19
C VAL A 48 0.87 21.93 -4.50
N PRO A 49 0.72 23.10 -5.16
CA PRO A 49 -0.01 24.21 -4.56
C PRO A 49 -1.51 23.92 -4.53
N LEU A 50 -2.15 24.21 -3.41
CA LEU A 50 -3.60 24.15 -3.25
C LEU A 50 -4.22 25.50 -3.56
N LEU A 51 -5.41 25.52 -4.18
CA LEU A 51 -6.11 26.76 -4.44
C LEU A 51 -6.60 27.40 -3.13
N HIS A 52 -6.74 28.73 -3.14
CA HIS A 52 -7.18 29.47 -1.96
C HIS A 52 -8.53 28.99 -1.45
N GLY A 53 -8.58 28.62 -0.16
CA GLY A 53 -9.81 28.13 0.47
C GLY A 53 -10.26 26.77 -0.07
N LYS A 54 -9.36 26.00 -0.71
CA LYS A 54 -9.62 24.65 -1.20
C LYS A 54 -8.63 23.68 -0.57
N ASN A 55 -9.11 22.48 -0.28
CA ASN A 55 -8.29 21.32 0.13
C ASN A 55 -7.77 20.50 -1.07
N HIS A 56 -8.07 20.96 -2.29
CA HIS A 56 -7.62 20.33 -3.53
C HIS A 56 -6.86 21.35 -4.38
N PRO A 57 -5.89 20.89 -5.18
CA PRO A 57 -5.24 21.74 -6.16
C PRO A 57 -6.23 22.00 -7.33
N GLY A 58 -5.90 22.93 -8.20
CA GLY A 58 -6.74 23.18 -9.39
C GLY A 58 -6.74 21.97 -10.33
N ASP A 59 -7.65 21.98 -11.31
CA ASP A 59 -7.68 20.95 -12.35
C ASP A 59 -6.29 20.84 -13.03
N ASP A 60 -5.83 19.61 -13.27
CA ASP A 60 -4.49 19.23 -13.77
C ASP A 60 -3.28 19.44 -12.85
N TRP A 61 -3.43 20.08 -11.69
CA TRP A 61 -2.27 20.41 -10.85
C TRP A 61 -1.68 19.20 -10.12
N VAL A 62 -2.47 18.17 -9.82
CA VAL A 62 -1.92 16.98 -9.15
C VAL A 62 -0.86 16.28 -10.04
N ASN A 63 -1.07 16.31 -11.36
CA ASN A 63 -0.10 15.83 -12.34
C ASN A 63 1.14 16.72 -12.46
N ARG A 64 1.12 17.90 -11.85
CA ARG A 64 2.23 18.87 -11.81
C ARG A 64 2.94 18.90 -10.47
N ALA A 65 2.64 17.97 -9.56
CA ALA A 65 3.36 17.88 -8.30
C ALA A 65 4.86 17.71 -8.55
N SER A 66 5.67 18.44 -7.79
CA SER A 66 7.10 18.58 -8.04
C SER A 66 7.88 18.42 -6.75
N ASP A 67 9.07 17.83 -6.87
CA ASP A 67 10.12 17.83 -5.86
C ASP A 67 11.27 18.77 -6.23
N ASP A 68 11.17 19.51 -7.36
CA ASP A 68 12.16 20.49 -7.78
C ASP A 68 12.07 21.77 -6.94
N PRO A 69 13.12 22.10 -6.16
CA PRO A 69 13.15 23.31 -5.34
C PRO A 69 12.93 24.59 -6.15
N ALA A 70 13.39 24.65 -7.40
CA ALA A 70 13.24 25.84 -8.24
C ALA A 70 11.78 26.05 -8.67
N GLN A 71 11.09 24.97 -9.05
CA GLN A 71 9.67 25.00 -9.40
C GLN A 71 8.80 25.38 -8.20
N ILE A 72 9.11 24.86 -7.01
CA ILE A 72 8.41 25.19 -5.76
C ILE A 72 8.63 26.65 -5.36
N GLU A 73 9.85 27.13 -5.47
CA GLU A 73 10.18 28.53 -5.23
C GLU A 73 9.44 29.44 -6.22
N ALA A 74 9.31 29.03 -7.49
CA ALA A 74 8.53 29.74 -8.49
C ALA A 74 7.03 29.80 -8.09
N TRP A 75 6.46 28.69 -7.62
CA TRP A 75 5.08 28.67 -7.11
C TRP A 75 4.89 29.61 -5.91
N ALA A 76 5.82 29.59 -4.95
CA ALA A 76 5.79 30.44 -3.76
C ALA A 76 5.83 31.95 -4.11
N ARG A 77 6.38 32.33 -5.27
CA ARG A 77 6.46 33.73 -5.72
C ARG A 77 5.21 34.21 -6.44
N ILE A 78 4.47 33.32 -7.11
CA ILE A 78 3.36 33.71 -8.00
C ILE A 78 2.08 34.04 -7.22
N ALA A 79 1.81 33.37 -6.10
CA ALA A 79 0.58 33.59 -5.34
C ALA A 79 0.74 33.28 -3.84
N PRO A 80 1.63 34.01 -3.14
CA PRO A 80 2.00 33.74 -1.75
C PRO A 80 0.84 33.82 -0.74
N ASP A 81 -0.20 34.58 -1.05
CA ASP A 81 -1.38 34.84 -0.21
C ASP A 81 -2.55 33.89 -0.50
N LYS A 82 -2.44 33.09 -1.56
CA LYS A 82 -3.57 32.33 -2.09
C LYS A 82 -3.39 30.83 -1.95
N TRP A 83 -2.20 30.30 -1.69
CA TRP A 83 -1.99 28.87 -1.84
C TRP A 83 -1.69 28.15 -0.52
N GLY A 84 -2.41 27.06 -0.31
CA GLY A 84 -2.00 26.00 0.61
C GLY A 84 -0.98 25.08 -0.05
N MET A 85 -0.50 24.09 0.68
CA MET A 85 0.42 23.08 0.20
C MET A 85 -0.23 21.71 0.28
N GLY A 86 -0.25 20.97 -0.82
CA GLY A 86 -0.56 19.55 -0.86
C GLY A 86 0.73 18.75 -0.85
N LEU A 87 0.80 17.71 -0.04
CA LEU A 87 1.87 16.73 -0.02
C LEU A 87 1.38 15.46 -0.69
N ILE A 88 2.17 14.97 -1.64
CA ILE A 88 1.93 13.71 -2.34
C ILE A 88 3.01 12.73 -1.90
N PRO A 89 2.65 11.63 -1.23
CA PRO A 89 3.58 10.56 -0.90
C PRO A 89 4.19 9.96 -2.18
N ALA A 90 5.41 9.45 -2.08
CA ALA A 90 6.16 8.96 -3.23
C ALA A 90 7.04 7.75 -2.87
N LEU A 91 7.30 6.91 -3.87
CA LEU A 91 8.35 5.92 -3.88
C LEU A 91 9.64 6.63 -4.26
N LEU A 92 10.60 6.64 -3.34
CA LEU A 92 11.86 7.33 -3.52
C LEU A 92 12.78 6.50 -4.42
N PRO A 93 13.75 7.13 -5.13
CA PRO A 93 14.76 6.40 -5.91
C PRO A 93 15.57 5.39 -5.10
N SER A 94 15.62 5.55 -3.77
CA SER A 94 16.27 4.60 -2.86
C SER A 94 15.44 3.33 -2.57
N GLY A 95 14.23 3.20 -3.13
CA GLY A 95 13.29 2.10 -2.83
C GLY A 95 12.42 2.32 -1.59
N LEU A 96 12.67 3.38 -0.81
CA LEU A 96 11.86 3.72 0.35
C LEU A 96 10.51 4.30 -0.08
N GLN A 97 9.43 3.94 0.61
CA GLN A 97 8.09 4.46 0.31
C GLN A 97 7.65 5.46 1.37
N ARG A 98 7.24 6.67 0.95
CA ARG A 98 6.54 7.60 1.84
C ARG A 98 5.07 7.23 1.90
N VAL A 99 4.53 7.23 3.12
CA VAL A 99 3.12 6.98 3.38
C VAL A 99 2.60 8.05 4.33
N VAL A 100 1.38 8.49 4.10
CA VAL A 100 0.64 9.33 5.06
C VAL A 100 -0.54 8.55 5.59
N LEU A 101 -0.71 8.56 6.91
CA LEU A 101 -1.89 8.02 7.59
C LEU A 101 -2.71 9.21 8.10
N ASP A 102 -3.91 9.41 7.56
CA ASP A 102 -4.82 10.48 7.95
C ASP A 102 -5.95 9.91 8.82
N ALA A 103 -5.95 10.26 10.10
CA ALA A 103 -6.97 9.81 11.04
C ALA A 103 -8.16 10.77 11.07
N ASP A 104 -9.27 10.34 10.49
CA ASP A 104 -10.52 11.12 10.50
C ASP A 104 -11.27 11.01 11.84
N ARG A 105 -11.16 9.85 12.50
CA ARG A 105 -11.93 9.50 13.70
C ARG A 105 -11.09 9.47 14.97
N SER A 106 -11.71 9.69 16.11
CA SER A 106 -11.02 9.70 17.41
C SER A 106 -10.42 8.35 17.81
N ASP A 107 -11.06 7.25 17.41
CA ASP A 107 -10.54 5.90 17.63
C ASP A 107 -9.35 5.58 16.70
N ALA A 108 -9.43 5.99 15.43
CA ALA A 108 -8.29 5.98 14.51
C ALA A 108 -7.08 6.76 15.07
N PHE A 109 -7.32 7.97 15.57
CA PHE A 109 -6.30 8.79 16.22
C PHE A 109 -5.65 8.06 17.40
N THR A 110 -6.48 7.47 18.27
CA THR A 110 -6.01 6.74 19.46
C THR A 110 -5.21 5.49 19.07
N PHE A 111 -5.67 4.76 18.05
CA PHE A 111 -4.99 3.60 17.51
C PHE A 111 -3.59 3.96 16.99
N LEU A 112 -3.49 4.98 16.14
CA LEU A 112 -2.21 5.44 15.61
C LEU A 112 -1.30 6.04 16.68
N CYS A 113 -1.84 6.71 17.70
CA CYS A 113 -1.06 7.17 18.85
C CYS A 113 -0.45 6.01 19.64
N LYS A 114 -1.18 4.91 19.84
CA LYS A 114 -0.63 3.73 20.53
C LYS A 114 0.44 3.04 19.69
N MET A 115 0.24 2.98 18.38
CA MET A 115 1.14 2.29 17.46
C MET A 115 2.42 3.07 17.17
N LEU A 116 2.30 4.38 16.99
CA LEU A 116 3.38 5.22 16.47
C LEU A 116 3.83 6.28 17.46
N GLY A 117 3.01 6.66 18.44
CA GLY A 117 3.20 7.86 19.27
C GLY A 117 2.50 9.10 18.67
N ALA A 118 2.87 10.29 19.15
CA ALA A 118 2.24 11.56 18.74
C ALA A 118 2.20 11.76 17.21
N PRO A 119 1.17 12.38 16.64
CA PRO A 119 1.09 12.65 15.21
C PRO A 119 2.20 13.58 14.72
N THR A 120 2.49 13.53 13.43
CA THR A 120 3.39 14.47 12.78
C THR A 120 2.75 15.86 12.67
N VAL A 121 1.45 15.90 12.37
CA VAL A 121 0.66 17.15 12.32
C VAL A 121 -0.74 16.90 12.85
N ILE A 122 -1.29 17.89 13.55
CA ILE A 122 -2.73 17.91 13.87
C ILE A 122 -3.44 18.63 12.73
N THR A 123 -4.43 17.99 12.13
CA THR A 123 -5.16 18.61 11.03
C THR A 123 -6.16 19.59 11.57
N ALA A 124 -6.49 20.53 10.70
CA ALA A 124 -7.46 21.54 11.00
C ALA A 124 -8.86 21.00 11.32
N GLY A 125 -9.20 19.86 10.70
CA GLY A 125 -10.47 19.16 10.90
C GLY A 125 -10.73 18.80 12.36
N ARG A 126 -9.69 18.63 13.18
CA ARG A 126 -9.84 18.31 14.61
C ARG A 126 -10.46 19.44 15.43
N TYR A 127 -10.08 20.68 15.13
CA TYR A 127 -10.50 21.86 15.91
C TYR A 127 -11.81 22.47 15.39
N ALA A 128 -12.04 22.33 14.09
CA ALA A 128 -13.05 23.08 13.37
C ALA A 128 -14.02 22.18 12.59
N GLY A 129 -13.63 20.97 12.19
CA GLY A 129 -14.42 20.14 11.28
C GLY A 129 -15.21 19.00 11.95
N GLU A 130 -15.84 18.18 11.11
CA GLU A 130 -16.54 16.94 11.52
C GLU A 130 -15.58 15.81 11.92
N HIS A 131 -14.29 15.96 11.61
CA HIS A 131 -13.24 14.96 11.78
C HIS A 131 -12.60 15.04 13.17
N LYS A 132 -13.25 14.44 14.18
CA LYS A 132 -12.78 14.43 15.58
C LYS A 132 -11.39 13.77 15.78
N GLY A 133 -10.88 13.04 14.79
CA GLY A 133 -9.54 12.45 14.79
C GLY A 133 -8.42 13.32 14.22
N GLY A 134 -8.76 14.39 13.50
CA GLY A 134 -7.92 15.04 12.49
C GLY A 134 -6.43 15.15 12.84
N ALA A 135 -5.63 14.22 12.31
CA ALA A 135 -4.18 14.22 12.47
C ALA A 135 -3.53 13.37 11.37
N HIS A 136 -2.32 13.76 10.93
CA HIS A 136 -1.52 12.96 10.02
C HIS A 136 -0.26 12.40 10.68
N TRP A 137 0.11 11.18 10.29
CA TRP A 137 1.43 10.60 10.51
C TRP A 137 2.14 10.45 9.18
N TYR A 138 3.32 11.04 9.09
CA TYR A 138 4.19 10.90 7.93
C TYR A 138 5.23 9.83 8.26
N VAL A 139 5.18 8.71 7.55
CA VAL A 139 6.04 7.56 7.81
C VAL A 139 6.83 7.16 6.56
N THR A 140 7.90 6.42 6.78
CA THR A 140 8.73 5.85 5.70
C THR A 140 8.75 4.36 5.88
N LEU A 141 8.40 3.62 4.83
CA LEU A 141 8.59 2.18 4.80
C LEU A 141 9.95 1.87 4.18
N ALA A 142 10.68 0.94 4.80
CA ALA A 142 11.93 0.43 4.26
C ALA A 142 11.73 -0.32 2.95
N GLU A 143 10.57 -0.98 2.84
CA GLU A 143 10.15 -1.76 1.68
C GLU A 143 8.76 -1.29 1.23
N PRO A 144 8.54 -1.14 -0.09
CA PRO A 144 7.28 -0.64 -0.60
C PRO A 144 6.17 -1.69 -0.47
N ILE A 145 4.99 -1.24 -0.08
CA ILE A 145 3.77 -2.04 -0.11
C ILE A 145 2.92 -1.54 -1.30
N GLU A 146 2.64 -2.44 -2.23
CA GLU A 146 1.84 -2.14 -3.43
C GLU A 146 0.34 -2.06 -3.09
N GLY A 147 -0.37 -1.12 -3.72
CA GLY A 147 -1.83 -1.04 -3.62
C GLY A 147 -2.34 -0.28 -2.38
N LEU A 148 -1.46 0.39 -1.65
CA LEU A 148 -1.86 1.30 -0.58
C LEU A 148 -2.55 2.54 -1.14
N ASP A 149 -3.82 2.72 -0.77
CA ASP A 149 -4.63 3.86 -1.18
C ASP A 149 -5.57 4.36 -0.08
N ALA A 150 -6.22 5.51 -0.34
CA ALA A 150 -7.04 6.17 0.67
C ALA A 150 -8.19 5.27 1.16
N VAL A 151 -8.62 4.30 0.35
CA VAL A 151 -9.70 3.37 0.70
C VAL A 151 -9.19 2.22 1.58
N SER A 152 -7.89 1.92 1.52
CA SER A 152 -7.25 0.80 2.20
C SER A 152 -7.52 0.77 3.71
N GLY A 153 -7.36 1.90 4.39
CA GLY A 153 -7.60 2.00 5.83
C GLY A 153 -9.00 2.50 6.22
N LYS A 154 -9.86 2.81 5.25
CA LYS A 154 -11.10 3.58 5.49
C LYS A 154 -12.06 2.90 6.47
N LYS A 155 -12.10 1.56 6.49
CA LYS A 155 -12.89 0.78 7.47
C LYS A 155 -12.46 1.01 8.93
N TYR A 156 -11.23 1.47 9.15
CA TYR A 156 -10.67 1.83 10.45
C TYR A 156 -10.74 3.34 10.73
N GLY A 157 -11.33 4.14 9.82
CA GLY A 157 -11.32 5.60 9.93
C GLY A 157 -9.96 6.23 9.65
N ILE A 158 -9.11 5.55 8.88
CA ILE A 158 -7.77 6.02 8.49
C ILE A 158 -7.70 6.05 6.96
N ASP A 159 -7.53 7.21 6.36
CA ASP A 159 -7.19 7.29 4.94
C ASP A 159 -5.67 7.08 4.79
N VAL A 160 -5.26 6.12 3.96
CA VAL A 160 -3.85 5.76 3.75
C VAL A 160 -3.38 6.27 2.40
N PHE A 161 -2.35 7.09 2.35
CA PHE A 161 -1.83 7.60 1.09
C PHE A 161 -0.47 6.96 0.82
N GLY A 162 -0.46 5.92 -0.03
CA GLY A 162 0.75 5.23 -0.46
C GLY A 162 1.38 5.89 -1.68
N GLY A 163 2.70 6.09 -1.64
CA GLY A 163 3.45 6.66 -2.74
C GLY A 163 3.76 5.70 -3.88
N ASP A 164 2.84 4.86 -4.35
CA ASP A 164 3.13 3.90 -5.44
C ASP A 164 3.23 4.55 -6.84
N GLY A 165 3.01 5.87 -6.93
CA GLY A 165 3.06 6.64 -8.16
C GLY A 165 1.83 6.51 -9.05
N LYS A 166 0.90 5.59 -8.74
CA LYS A 166 -0.36 5.41 -9.47
C LYS A 166 -1.43 6.36 -8.96
N GLN A 167 -1.38 6.73 -7.67
CA GLN A 167 -2.34 7.64 -7.07
C GLN A 167 -1.78 9.06 -6.89
N ASN A 168 -2.34 9.97 -7.66
CA ASN A 168 -2.19 11.40 -7.49
C ASN A 168 -3.20 11.88 -6.43
N ARG A 169 -3.00 11.45 -5.19
CA ARG A 169 -3.75 11.96 -4.04
C ARG A 169 -2.82 12.74 -3.12
N GLN A 170 -3.27 13.91 -2.72
CA GLN A 170 -2.57 14.79 -1.81
C GLN A 170 -3.25 14.81 -0.45
N VAL A 171 -2.44 14.94 0.61
CA VAL A 171 -2.90 15.46 1.90
C VAL A 171 -2.51 16.92 1.99
N VAL A 172 -3.27 17.71 2.74
CA VAL A 172 -2.83 19.08 3.00
C VAL A 172 -1.62 19.03 3.95
N GLY A 173 -0.53 19.62 3.49
CA GLY A 173 0.71 19.75 4.21
C GLY A 173 0.60 20.75 5.34
N ALA A 174 1.44 20.56 6.33
CA ALA A 174 1.47 21.42 7.49
C ALA A 174 1.96 22.85 7.13
N GLY A 175 1.46 23.87 7.83
CA GLY A 175 1.68 25.27 7.48
C GLY A 175 0.79 25.81 6.34
N SER A 176 -0.16 25.00 5.86
CA SER A 176 -1.17 25.43 4.88
C SER A 176 -2.30 26.21 5.53
N TRP A 177 -2.80 27.21 4.80
CA TRP A 177 -3.93 28.04 5.21
C TRP A 177 -5.17 27.67 4.39
N VAL A 178 -6.28 27.38 5.07
CA VAL A 178 -7.59 27.24 4.43
C VAL A 178 -8.55 28.23 5.12
N TRP A 179 -9.31 28.98 4.32
CA TRP A 179 -10.11 30.11 4.79
C TRP A 179 -11.51 29.71 5.23
N LYS A 180 -12.01 30.37 6.28
CA LYS A 180 -13.38 30.23 6.78
C LYS A 180 -14.33 31.23 6.11
N LYS A 181 -15.52 30.81 5.70
CA LYS A 181 -16.59 31.76 5.32
C LYS A 181 -17.16 32.47 6.57
N PRO A 182 -17.45 33.78 6.50
CA PRO A 182 -18.01 34.54 7.63
C PRO A 182 -19.33 34.01 8.20
N ASP A 183 -20.12 33.29 7.40
CA ASP A 183 -21.44 32.77 7.78
C ASP A 183 -21.40 31.47 8.62
N GLY A 184 -20.21 30.93 8.87
CA GLY A 184 -20.03 29.73 9.68
C GLY A 184 -20.41 28.42 8.99
N THR A 185 -20.73 28.43 7.69
CA THR A 185 -21.00 27.21 6.92
C THR A 185 -19.78 26.81 6.09
N HIS A 186 -19.39 25.54 6.23
CA HIS A 186 -18.13 24.90 5.80
C HIS A 186 -16.87 25.31 6.57
N LEU A 187 -16.35 24.33 7.32
CA LEU A 187 -15.14 24.42 8.12
C LEU A 187 -14.02 23.65 7.41
N ASP A 188 -13.28 24.35 6.57
CA ASP A 188 -11.95 23.90 6.14
C ASP A 188 -10.93 24.84 6.78
N ALA A 189 -10.06 24.28 7.63
CA ALA A 189 -9.42 25.02 8.71
C ALA A 189 -7.87 25.13 8.56
N TYR A 190 -7.25 25.77 9.57
CA TYR A 190 -5.81 25.95 9.76
C TYR A 190 -5.04 24.64 10.01
N TYR A 191 -4.02 24.35 9.20
CA TYR A 191 -3.06 23.28 9.53
C TYR A 191 -2.01 23.85 10.48
N HIS A 192 -2.26 23.75 11.78
CA HIS A 192 -1.21 23.96 12.75
C HIS A 192 -0.21 22.81 12.61
N ASN A 193 1.03 23.15 12.27
CA ASN A 193 2.13 22.31 12.71
C ASN A 193 1.97 22.11 14.22
N VAL A 194 2.30 20.93 14.73
CA VAL A 194 2.68 20.82 16.14
C VAL A 194 4.02 21.56 16.40
N ASP A 195 4.58 22.24 15.39
CA ASP A 195 5.34 23.50 15.54
C ASP A 195 4.35 24.60 16.00
N VAL A 196 4.07 24.64 17.30
CA VAL A 196 4.76 25.56 18.22
C VAL A 196 4.71 26.99 17.66
N ALA A 197 3.92 27.87 18.27
CA ALA A 197 4.32 29.27 18.33
C ALA A 197 5.68 29.27 19.06
N VAL A 198 6.79 29.37 18.32
CA VAL A 198 8.16 28.98 18.72
C VAL A 198 8.82 29.96 19.71
N PRO A 199 8.97 29.62 21.01
CA PRO A 199 10.14 30.01 21.79
C PRO A 199 11.37 29.20 21.34
N ARG A 200 12.55 29.76 21.64
CA ARG A 200 13.94 29.48 21.17
C ARG A 200 14.50 28.04 21.15
N ASP A 201 13.68 26.98 21.10
CA ASP A 201 14.12 25.58 21.21
C ASP A 201 13.82 24.76 19.92
N THR A 202 13.52 25.44 18.82
CA THR A 202 13.09 24.92 17.49
C THR A 202 13.92 23.78 16.90
N GLN A 203 15.18 23.61 17.31
CA GLN A 203 16.05 22.60 16.75
C GLN A 203 15.80 21.20 17.33
N GLU A 204 15.34 21.07 18.58
CA GLU A 204 15.14 19.75 19.20
C GLU A 204 13.86 19.06 18.70
N ILE A 205 12.76 19.80 18.56
CA ILE A 205 11.50 19.27 18.04
C ILE A 205 11.62 18.95 16.54
N ALA A 206 12.23 19.84 15.76
CA ALA A 206 12.52 19.57 14.36
C ALA A 206 13.46 18.35 14.20
N ARG A 207 14.46 18.18 15.08
CA ARG A 207 15.31 16.97 15.10
C ARG A 207 14.51 15.72 15.45
N TYR A 208 13.60 15.79 16.42
CA TYR A 208 12.76 14.65 16.82
C TYR A 208 11.81 14.22 15.69
N LEU A 209 11.08 15.16 15.09
CA LEU A 209 10.22 14.88 13.92
C LEU A 209 11.06 14.38 12.73
N ASN A 210 12.24 14.97 12.49
CA ASN A 210 13.16 14.52 11.45
C ASN A 210 13.61 13.08 11.66
N ALA A 211 14.01 12.73 12.88
CA ALA A 211 14.46 11.38 13.22
C ALA A 211 13.32 10.36 13.01
N ARG A 212 12.11 10.71 13.43
CA ARG A 212 10.96 9.81 13.35
C ARG A 212 10.46 9.59 11.92
N ILE A 213 10.34 10.66 11.13
CA ILE A 213 9.98 10.56 9.70
C ILE A 213 11.04 9.79 8.91
N ASN A 214 12.32 9.92 9.27
CA ASN A 214 13.41 9.29 8.52
C ASN A 214 13.83 7.92 9.02
N THR A 215 13.31 7.44 10.15
CA THR A 215 13.57 6.06 10.59
C THR A 215 12.66 5.14 9.79
N PRO A 216 13.20 4.31 8.88
CA PRO A 216 12.37 3.44 8.06
C PRO A 216 11.70 2.38 8.93
N ILE A 217 10.41 2.19 8.72
CA ILE A 217 9.61 1.11 9.29
C ILE A 217 9.85 -0.13 8.41
N THR A 218 10.39 -1.18 9.00
CA THR A 218 10.72 -2.45 8.33
C THR A 218 9.62 -3.49 8.50
N GLU A 219 9.72 -4.59 7.75
CA GLU A 219 9.00 -5.84 8.01
C GLU A 219 9.14 -6.25 9.49
N GLY A 220 8.08 -6.84 10.06
CA GLY A 220 7.98 -7.19 11.48
C GLY A 220 7.58 -6.04 12.41
N HIS A 221 7.58 -4.78 11.93
CA HIS A 221 7.02 -3.67 12.72
C HIS A 221 5.48 -3.73 12.68
N PRO A 222 4.75 -3.51 13.80
CA PRO A 222 3.29 -3.63 13.84
C PRO A 222 2.54 -2.80 12.81
N LEU A 223 3.02 -1.59 12.48
CA LEU A 223 2.45 -0.78 11.40
C LEU A 223 2.65 -1.43 10.03
N TRP A 224 3.83 -2.00 9.75
CA TRP A 224 4.12 -2.58 8.45
C TRP A 224 3.21 -3.77 8.18
N GLU A 225 3.08 -4.67 9.16
CA GLU A 225 2.19 -5.83 9.07
C GLU A 225 0.74 -5.39 8.82
N TRP A 226 0.25 -4.42 9.60
CA TRP A 226 -1.10 -3.89 9.43
C TRP A 226 -1.32 -3.27 8.04
N LEU A 227 -0.34 -2.51 7.52
CA LEU A 227 -0.42 -1.93 6.18
C LEU A 227 -0.41 -3.01 5.09
N ASN A 228 0.38 -4.06 5.26
CA ASN A 228 0.46 -5.16 4.31
C ASN A 228 -0.85 -5.97 4.27
N ASP A 229 -1.47 -6.21 5.44
CA ASP A 229 -2.76 -6.88 5.55
C ASP A 229 -3.86 -6.11 4.81
N ILE A 230 -4.00 -4.80 5.08
CA ILE A 230 -5.05 -4.00 4.42
C ILE A 230 -4.83 -3.89 2.90
N ALA A 231 -3.57 -3.82 2.45
CA ALA A 231 -3.24 -3.78 1.03
C ALA A 231 -3.60 -5.11 0.35
N SER A 232 -3.30 -6.24 1.02
CA SER A 232 -3.65 -7.58 0.55
C SER A 232 -5.16 -7.75 0.41
N GLU A 233 -5.93 -7.31 1.40
CA GLU A 233 -7.39 -7.33 1.32
C GLU A 233 -7.93 -6.47 0.15
N GLN A 234 -7.36 -5.29 -0.10
CA GLN A 234 -7.80 -4.44 -1.21
C GLN A 234 -7.48 -5.05 -2.57
N ARG A 235 -6.30 -5.68 -2.72
CA ARG A 235 -5.96 -6.42 -3.94
C ARG A 235 -6.97 -7.54 -4.18
N ALA A 236 -7.30 -8.33 -3.16
CA ALA A 236 -8.34 -9.36 -3.25
C ALA A 236 -9.70 -8.77 -3.67
N LYS A 237 -10.12 -7.64 -3.08
CA LYS A 237 -11.37 -6.97 -3.47
C LYS A 237 -11.37 -6.42 -4.89
N LEU A 238 -10.27 -5.86 -5.36
CA LEU A 238 -10.17 -5.34 -6.74
C LEU A 238 -10.23 -6.48 -7.75
N ILE A 239 -9.61 -7.62 -7.44
CA ILE A 239 -9.75 -8.85 -8.21
C ILE A 239 -11.25 -9.21 -8.27
N LEU A 240 -11.92 -9.37 -7.13
CA LEU A 240 -13.35 -9.68 -7.05
C LEU A 240 -14.25 -8.66 -7.78
N ALA A 241 -13.99 -7.36 -7.66
CA ALA A 241 -14.78 -6.30 -8.28
C ALA A 241 -14.58 -6.25 -9.80
N SER A 242 -13.36 -6.51 -10.30
CA SER A 242 -13.10 -6.64 -11.73
C SER A 242 -13.90 -7.79 -12.37
N HIS A 243 -14.33 -8.77 -11.58
CA HIS A 243 -15.22 -9.84 -12.03
C HIS A 243 -16.72 -9.48 -12.02
N ALA A 244 -17.14 -8.38 -11.40
CA ALA A 244 -18.56 -8.04 -11.20
C ALA A 244 -19.16 -7.05 -12.23
N ASP A 245 -18.36 -6.22 -12.90
CA ASP A 245 -18.83 -5.03 -13.66
C ASP A 245 -18.93 -5.22 -15.21
N GLY A 246 -19.14 -6.44 -15.70
CA GLY A 246 -19.08 -6.76 -17.14
C GLY A 246 -20.31 -6.41 -17.99
N ASP A 247 -20.28 -5.27 -18.70
CA ASP A 247 -21.10 -4.96 -19.90
C ASP A 247 -20.25 -4.77 -21.19
N GLU A 248 -19.01 -5.30 -21.19
CA GLU A 248 -18.22 -5.53 -22.42
C GLU A 248 -18.29 -7.01 -22.83
N PRO A 249 -18.16 -7.35 -24.14
CA PRO A 249 -18.46 -8.68 -24.65
C PRO A 249 -17.59 -9.71 -23.95
N ARG A 250 -18.23 -10.54 -23.10
CA ARG A 250 -17.69 -11.70 -22.37
C ARG A 250 -16.29 -12.09 -22.85
N ARG A 251 -15.26 -11.50 -22.24
CA ARG A 251 -14.07 -12.29 -21.92
C ARG A 251 -14.53 -13.16 -20.76
N GLU A 252 -14.77 -14.42 -21.07
CA GLU A 252 -15.00 -15.47 -20.09
C GLU A 252 -13.94 -15.30 -19.00
N SER A 253 -14.37 -15.05 -17.76
CA SER A 253 -13.45 -15.14 -16.62
C SER A 253 -12.77 -16.50 -16.73
N PRO A 254 -11.43 -16.59 -16.66
CA PRO A 254 -10.76 -17.84 -16.96
C PRO A 254 -11.23 -18.88 -15.95
N CYS A 255 -11.96 -19.88 -16.44
CA CYS A 255 -12.22 -21.09 -15.67
C CYS A 255 -10.87 -21.66 -15.20
N LEU A 256 -10.87 -22.53 -14.18
CA LEU A 256 -9.63 -23.07 -13.61
C LEU A 256 -8.68 -23.61 -14.71
N ASN A 257 -9.24 -24.16 -15.79
CA ASN A 257 -8.52 -24.66 -16.94
C ASN A 257 -7.76 -23.59 -17.74
N GLU A 258 -8.32 -22.39 -17.91
CA GLU A 258 -7.67 -21.30 -18.62
C GLU A 258 -6.56 -20.68 -17.76
N TRP A 259 -6.80 -20.48 -16.46
CA TRP A 259 -5.74 -20.07 -15.52
C TRP A 259 -4.55 -21.04 -15.53
N MET A 260 -4.81 -22.35 -15.54
CA MET A 260 -3.73 -23.36 -15.63
C MET A 260 -2.98 -23.30 -16.97
N ARG A 261 -3.63 -22.90 -18.07
CA ARG A 261 -2.97 -22.74 -19.38
C ARG A 261 -2.13 -21.49 -19.46
N GLU A 262 -2.61 -20.39 -18.89
CA GLU A 262 -1.93 -19.10 -18.89
C GLU A 262 -0.77 -19.04 -17.90
N THR A 263 -0.87 -19.78 -16.79
CA THR A 263 0.20 -19.86 -15.78
C THR A 263 1.35 -20.71 -16.32
N ASP A 264 2.53 -20.14 -16.47
CA ASP A 264 3.72 -20.86 -16.95
C ASP A 264 4.45 -21.61 -15.81
N TRP A 265 4.82 -22.87 -16.05
CA TRP A 265 5.56 -23.68 -15.06
C TRP A 265 6.90 -23.05 -14.69
N TYR A 266 7.61 -22.46 -15.65
CA TYR A 266 8.92 -21.91 -15.40
C TYR A 266 8.85 -20.73 -14.42
N SER A 267 7.97 -19.78 -14.71
CA SER A 267 7.72 -18.61 -13.87
C SER A 267 7.27 -19.01 -12.46
N LEU A 268 6.35 -19.99 -12.39
CA LEU A 268 5.81 -20.50 -11.13
C LEU A 268 6.91 -21.14 -10.25
N LEU A 269 7.70 -22.04 -10.83
CA LEU A 269 8.72 -22.79 -10.09
C LEU A 269 9.92 -21.92 -9.71
N VAL A 270 10.35 -20.99 -10.57
CA VAL A 270 11.45 -20.05 -10.24
C VAL A 270 11.07 -19.11 -9.10
N ALA A 271 9.83 -18.61 -9.07
CA ALA A 271 9.34 -17.79 -7.97
C ALA A 271 9.44 -18.53 -6.62
N ASP A 272 9.27 -19.84 -6.63
CA ASP A 272 9.35 -20.69 -5.43
C ASP A 272 10.77 -21.25 -5.19
N GLY A 273 11.78 -20.74 -5.89
CA GLY A 273 13.20 -21.08 -5.69
C GLY A 273 13.64 -22.40 -6.31
N TRP A 274 12.85 -22.99 -7.20
CA TRP A 274 13.28 -24.16 -7.97
C TRP A 274 14.33 -23.77 -9.00
N THR A 275 15.25 -24.69 -9.27
CA THR A 275 16.31 -24.51 -10.26
C THR A 275 16.09 -25.46 -11.44
N PRO A 276 16.11 -24.99 -12.70
CA PRO A 276 16.03 -25.86 -13.87
C PRO A 276 17.33 -26.66 -14.01
N THR A 277 17.23 -27.96 -14.28
CA THR A 277 18.38 -28.88 -14.37
C THR A 277 18.55 -29.55 -15.73
N GLY A 278 17.77 -29.09 -16.72
CA GLY A 278 17.87 -29.51 -18.12
C GLY A 278 16.54 -29.98 -18.68
N LYS A 279 16.58 -30.75 -19.77
CA LYS A 279 15.39 -31.28 -20.45
C LYS A 279 15.27 -32.78 -20.28
N SER A 280 14.04 -33.27 -20.09
CA SER A 280 13.71 -34.69 -20.15
C SER A 280 13.72 -35.21 -21.60
N ARG A 281 13.60 -36.53 -21.78
CA ARG A 281 13.50 -37.19 -23.10
C ARG A 281 12.33 -36.65 -23.94
N CYS A 282 11.27 -36.17 -23.29
CA CYS A 282 10.11 -35.58 -23.94
C CYS A 282 10.25 -34.08 -24.26
N GLY A 283 11.39 -33.46 -23.95
CA GLY A 283 11.64 -32.03 -24.17
C GLY A 283 11.12 -31.11 -23.07
N CYS A 284 10.35 -31.64 -22.10
CA CYS A 284 9.87 -30.89 -20.93
C CYS A 284 10.98 -30.62 -19.91
N ASP A 285 10.85 -29.54 -19.15
CA ASP A 285 11.86 -29.12 -18.18
C ASP A 285 11.95 -30.05 -16.97
N MET A 286 13.20 -30.37 -16.59
CA MET A 286 13.54 -31.01 -15.33
C MET A 286 13.90 -29.95 -14.30
N TRP A 287 13.48 -30.18 -13.06
CA TRP A 287 13.63 -29.20 -12.00
C TRP A 287 14.20 -29.84 -10.74
N LYS A 288 14.92 -29.02 -9.96
CA LYS A 288 15.42 -29.31 -8.61
C LYS A 288 14.75 -28.38 -7.60
N HIS A 289 14.17 -28.95 -6.54
CA HIS A 289 13.52 -28.17 -5.48
C HIS A 289 14.53 -27.58 -4.48
N PRO A 290 14.20 -26.49 -3.77
CA PRO A 290 15.13 -25.83 -2.85
C PRO A 290 15.27 -26.53 -1.48
N TRP A 291 14.36 -27.45 -1.12
CA TRP A 291 14.29 -28.05 0.22
C TRP A 291 15.31 -29.17 0.54
N GLY A 292 16.54 -29.07 0.04
CA GLY A 292 17.62 -30.00 0.37
C GLY A 292 17.46 -31.39 -0.25
N THR A 293 18.07 -31.59 -1.42
CA THR A 293 18.13 -32.91 -2.07
C THR A 293 19.51 -33.17 -2.67
N ASN A 294 19.94 -34.43 -2.62
CA ASN A 294 21.18 -34.89 -3.25
C ASN A 294 20.98 -35.24 -4.74
N SER A 295 19.74 -35.21 -5.25
CA SER A 295 19.41 -35.44 -6.65
C SER A 295 19.25 -34.11 -7.39
N ASP A 296 19.82 -34.01 -8.58
CA ASP A 296 19.56 -32.88 -9.48
C ASP A 296 18.24 -33.02 -10.24
N ARG A 297 17.50 -34.11 -10.03
CA ARG A 297 16.20 -34.36 -10.66
C ARG A 297 15.14 -34.60 -9.59
N SER A 298 14.37 -33.57 -9.30
CA SER A 298 13.25 -33.58 -8.35
C SER A 298 11.90 -33.77 -9.03
N SER A 299 11.71 -33.16 -10.21
CA SER A 299 10.47 -33.26 -10.97
C SER A 299 10.70 -33.08 -12.47
N ILE A 300 9.67 -33.40 -13.27
CA ILE A 300 9.53 -32.95 -14.65
C ILE A 300 8.20 -32.21 -14.77
N ALA A 301 8.24 -30.97 -15.23
CA ALA A 301 7.06 -30.16 -15.49
C ALA A 301 6.62 -30.37 -16.95
N HIS A 302 5.59 -31.19 -17.16
CA HIS A 302 5.06 -31.45 -18.49
C HIS A 302 4.05 -30.37 -18.88
N GLU A 303 4.16 -29.89 -20.11
CA GLU A 303 3.16 -29.03 -20.72
C GLU A 303 1.95 -29.83 -21.22
N GLU A 304 0.84 -29.13 -21.45
CA GLU A 304 -0.37 -29.69 -22.07
C GLU A 304 -0.03 -30.32 -23.43
N GLY A 305 -0.54 -31.53 -23.66
CA GLY A 305 -0.27 -32.26 -24.90
C GLY A 305 1.09 -32.97 -24.96
N CYS A 306 1.88 -32.99 -23.87
CA CYS A 306 3.11 -33.77 -23.83
C CYS A 306 2.84 -35.27 -24.08
N PRO A 307 3.46 -35.88 -25.11
CA PRO A 307 3.14 -37.25 -25.53
C PRO A 307 3.59 -38.31 -24.51
N THR A 308 4.54 -37.97 -23.63
CA THR A 308 5.09 -38.91 -22.63
C THR A 308 4.31 -38.93 -21.34
N SER A 309 3.78 -37.79 -20.89
CA SER A 309 2.92 -37.74 -19.70
C SER A 309 1.48 -38.14 -20.00
N LYS A 310 1.09 -38.19 -21.29
CA LYS A 310 -0.31 -38.32 -21.72
C LYS A 310 -1.21 -37.30 -21.02
N SER A 311 -0.65 -36.15 -20.63
CA SER A 311 -1.38 -35.13 -19.90
C SER A 311 -2.31 -34.41 -20.87
N THR A 312 -3.55 -34.88 -20.94
CA THR A 312 -4.68 -34.11 -21.49
C THR A 312 -5.20 -33.09 -20.48
N ARG A 313 -4.53 -32.93 -19.33
CA ARG A 313 -4.91 -31.97 -18.30
C ARG A 313 -4.60 -30.55 -18.80
N PRO A 314 -5.55 -29.62 -18.67
CA PRO A 314 -5.33 -28.22 -19.02
C PRO A 314 -4.11 -27.65 -18.28
N GLY A 315 -3.20 -27.03 -19.03
CA GLY A 315 -1.94 -26.50 -18.48
C GLY A 315 -0.86 -27.53 -18.15
N GLY A 316 -1.08 -28.82 -18.43
CA GLY A 316 -0.08 -29.88 -18.23
C GLY A 316 -0.04 -30.44 -16.81
N SER A 317 1.04 -31.14 -16.46
CA SER A 317 1.22 -31.74 -15.13
C SER A 317 2.68 -31.88 -14.74
N MET A 318 2.98 -31.70 -13.46
CA MET A 318 4.31 -31.93 -12.91
C MET A 318 4.41 -33.33 -12.30
N ARG A 319 5.29 -34.16 -12.87
CA ARG A 319 5.65 -35.45 -12.27
C ARG A 319 6.72 -35.22 -11.20
N VAL A 320 6.43 -35.61 -9.97
CA VAL A 320 7.33 -35.49 -8.82
C VAL A 320 8.06 -36.80 -8.59
N PHE A 321 9.37 -36.73 -8.37
CA PHE A 321 10.24 -37.87 -8.03
C PHE A 321 10.83 -37.75 -6.61
N SER A 322 10.88 -36.55 -6.05
CA SER A 322 11.39 -36.31 -4.70
C SER A 322 10.34 -36.61 -3.63
N THR A 323 10.71 -37.42 -2.64
CA THR A 323 9.86 -37.69 -1.47
C THR A 323 9.58 -36.41 -0.69
N THR A 324 10.56 -35.51 -0.54
CA THR A 324 10.38 -34.23 0.17
C THR A 324 9.30 -33.35 -0.48
N VAL A 325 9.25 -33.32 -1.81
CA VAL A 325 8.20 -32.58 -2.53
C VAL A 325 6.88 -33.32 -2.38
N SER A 326 6.89 -34.65 -2.53
CA SER A 326 5.70 -35.49 -2.40
C SER A 326 5.07 -35.32 -1.02
N ASP A 327 5.84 -35.33 0.06
CA ASP A 327 5.36 -35.17 1.45
C ASP A 327 4.71 -33.80 1.67
N LYS A 328 5.26 -32.75 1.04
CA LYS A 328 4.68 -31.40 1.08
C LYS A 328 3.38 -31.27 0.27
N CYS A 329 3.09 -32.22 -0.61
CA CYS A 329 1.89 -32.25 -1.44
C CYS A 329 1.09 -33.54 -1.16
N GLU A 330 0.98 -33.91 0.11
CA GLU A 330 0.16 -35.04 0.60
C GLU A 330 0.39 -36.39 -0.11
N GLY A 331 1.64 -36.67 -0.46
CA GLY A 331 2.03 -37.91 -1.12
C GLY A 331 1.78 -37.93 -2.64
N MET A 332 1.31 -36.84 -3.23
CA MET A 332 1.05 -36.79 -4.67
C MET A 332 2.34 -36.84 -5.52
N GLN A 333 2.32 -37.72 -6.52
CA GLN A 333 3.42 -37.83 -7.50
C GLN A 333 3.13 -37.13 -8.84
N SER A 334 1.94 -36.58 -9.02
CA SER A 334 1.52 -35.90 -10.24
C SER A 334 0.63 -34.71 -9.90
N LEU A 335 1.16 -33.50 -10.03
CA LEU A 335 0.50 -32.26 -9.65
C LEU A 335 -0.01 -31.52 -10.89
N SER A 336 -1.21 -30.94 -10.82
CA SER A 336 -1.57 -29.81 -11.70
C SER A 336 -0.87 -28.53 -11.20
N LYS A 337 -0.86 -27.48 -12.02
CA LYS A 337 -0.37 -26.16 -11.58
C LYS A 337 -1.13 -25.67 -10.34
N PHE A 338 -2.45 -25.87 -10.34
CA PHE A 338 -3.26 -25.45 -9.21
C PHE A 338 -2.98 -26.27 -7.95
N ALA A 339 -2.94 -27.60 -8.04
CA ALA A 339 -2.58 -28.44 -6.89
C ALA A 339 -1.19 -28.08 -6.34
N TYR A 340 -0.21 -27.84 -7.21
CA TYR A 340 1.11 -27.37 -6.78
C TYR A 340 1.02 -26.07 -5.97
N VAL A 341 0.29 -25.07 -6.47
CA VAL A 341 0.09 -23.78 -5.79
C VAL A 341 -0.64 -23.95 -4.46
N THR A 342 -1.76 -24.65 -4.46
CA THR A 342 -2.59 -24.90 -3.26
C THR A 342 -1.76 -25.51 -2.13
N TYR A 343 -1.01 -26.57 -2.40
CA TYR A 343 -0.28 -27.27 -1.35
C TYR A 343 0.98 -26.54 -0.88
N LEU A 344 1.68 -25.83 -1.77
CA LEU A 344 2.96 -25.22 -1.40
C LEU A 344 2.89 -23.77 -0.96
N ARG A 345 1.86 -23.03 -1.39
CA ARG A 345 1.69 -21.62 -1.04
C ARG A 345 0.56 -21.39 -0.04
N TYR A 346 -0.39 -22.31 0.03
CA TYR A 346 -1.61 -22.15 0.81
C TYR A 346 -1.90 -23.32 1.76
N ASP A 347 -0.90 -24.16 2.05
CA ASP A 347 -1.01 -25.28 3.00
C ASP A 347 -2.21 -26.22 2.76
N GLY A 348 -2.60 -26.40 1.49
CA GLY A 348 -3.74 -27.25 1.11
C GLY A 348 -5.09 -26.54 1.11
N ASP A 349 -5.16 -25.25 1.50
CA ASP A 349 -6.39 -24.46 1.48
C ASP A 349 -6.78 -24.11 0.04
N TYR A 350 -7.63 -24.95 -0.53
CA TYR A 350 -8.10 -24.82 -1.91
C TYR A 350 -8.93 -23.54 -2.12
N GLN A 351 -9.73 -23.15 -1.13
CA GLN A 351 -10.59 -21.97 -1.25
C GLN A 351 -9.76 -20.69 -1.22
N LEU A 352 -8.82 -20.59 -0.27
CA LEU A 352 -7.88 -19.48 -0.18
C LEU A 352 -7.00 -19.39 -1.44
N ALA A 353 -6.52 -20.52 -1.94
CA ALA A 353 -5.73 -20.56 -3.17
C ALA A 353 -6.52 -20.01 -4.37
N ARG A 354 -7.81 -20.35 -4.52
CA ARG A 354 -8.65 -19.79 -5.59
C ARG A 354 -8.87 -18.29 -5.41
N GLU A 355 -9.19 -17.87 -4.19
CA GLU A 355 -9.45 -16.45 -3.89
C GLU A 355 -8.22 -15.57 -4.17
N VAL A 356 -7.04 -16.00 -3.71
CA VAL A 356 -5.81 -15.22 -3.83
C VAL A 356 -5.24 -15.26 -5.26
N GLU A 357 -5.36 -16.39 -5.97
CA GLU A 357 -4.89 -16.52 -7.35
C GLU A 357 -5.91 -15.99 -8.40
N GLY A 358 -7.07 -15.49 -7.94
CA GLY A 358 -8.10 -14.88 -8.79
C GLY A 358 -8.84 -15.89 -9.68
N ILE A 359 -9.03 -17.13 -9.20
CA ILE A 359 -9.69 -18.20 -9.93
C ILE A 359 -11.18 -18.23 -9.52
N PRO A 360 -12.13 -17.87 -10.40
CA PRO A 360 -13.54 -17.77 -10.06
C PRO A 360 -14.10 -19.13 -9.64
N ASP A 361 -15.03 -19.17 -8.68
CA ASP A 361 -15.73 -20.39 -8.29
C ASP A 361 -16.66 -20.86 -9.44
N GLU A 362 -16.53 -22.13 -9.83
CA GLU A 362 -17.36 -22.69 -10.91
C GLU A 362 -18.75 -23.08 -10.39
N ASP A 363 -18.93 -23.18 -9.06
CA ASP A 363 -20.17 -23.65 -8.44
C ASP A 363 -21.30 -22.60 -8.41
N GLU A 364 -21.01 -21.31 -8.62
CA GLU A 364 -22.04 -20.26 -8.68
C GLU A 364 -22.82 -20.22 -10.00
N TRP A 365 -22.41 -20.98 -11.02
CA TRP A 365 -23.03 -20.93 -12.36
C TRP A 365 -24.18 -21.91 -12.61
N GLY A 366 -24.60 -22.70 -11.62
CA GLY A 366 -25.80 -23.56 -11.75
C GLY A 366 -25.75 -24.56 -12.92
N LEU A 367 -24.56 -24.83 -13.46
CA LEU A 367 -24.31 -25.87 -14.43
C LEU A 367 -23.68 -27.04 -13.69
N SER A 368 -24.53 -27.93 -13.17
CA SER A 368 -24.11 -29.26 -12.77
C SER A 368 -23.37 -29.92 -13.94
N GLY A 369 -22.05 -29.96 -13.89
CA GLY A 369 -21.25 -30.58 -14.93
C GLY A 369 -19.78 -30.18 -14.88
N CYS A 370 -19.00 -30.96 -14.14
CA CYS A 370 -17.54 -31.08 -14.22
C CYS A 370 -16.68 -30.21 -13.31
N SER A 371 -17.03 -30.06 -12.02
CA SER A 371 -15.98 -30.04 -11.00
C SER A 371 -15.53 -31.48 -10.78
N TRP A 372 -14.29 -31.79 -11.19
CA TRP A 372 -13.64 -33.05 -10.83
C TRP A 372 -12.93 -32.83 -9.50
N ASP A 373 -13.40 -33.48 -8.44
CA ASP A 373 -12.70 -33.55 -7.16
C ASP A 373 -11.55 -34.57 -7.30
N PRO A 374 -10.28 -34.15 -7.13
CA PRO A 374 -9.15 -35.07 -7.16
C PRO A 374 -9.15 -36.15 -6.05
N ASN A 375 -10.01 -36.01 -5.04
CA ASN A 375 -10.20 -36.98 -3.96
C ASN A 375 -11.36 -37.95 -4.20
N GLU A 376 -12.11 -37.81 -5.30
CA GLU A 376 -13.05 -38.85 -5.73
C GLU A 376 -12.26 -39.99 -6.40
N GLU A 377 -11.87 -40.99 -5.60
CA GLU A 377 -11.37 -42.27 -6.10
C GLU A 377 -12.49 -43.05 -6.84
N ASP A 378 -12.15 -43.66 -7.98
CA ASP A 378 -12.99 -44.64 -8.70
C ASP A 378 -13.31 -45.91 -7.88
#